data_AF-A0A6A0HB70-F1
#
_entry.id   AF-A0A6A0HB70-F1
#
_cell.length_a   1.000
_cell.length_b   1.000
_cell.length_c   1.000
_cell.angle_alpha   90.00
_cell.angle_beta   90.00
_cell.angle_gamma   90.00
#
_symmetry.space_group_name_H-M   'P 1'
#
loop_
_entity.id
_entity.type
_entity.pdbx_description
1 polymer ?
#
loop_
_entity_poly.entity_id
_entity_poly.type
_entity_poly.pdbx_seq_one_letter_code
_entity_poly.pdbx_strand_id
1 'polypeptide(L)'
;MPCHRCEYCMTGRYNLCQLITKVFMSPDKGNLCHYYRHPAAFCHKLPENVSLEEGAFLEPLSCAVHAVRRAGVTLGTRLLICGAGPIGVLSMM
;
A
#
# COMPACT_ATOMS: atom_id res chain seq x y z
N MET A 1 -0.81 5.92 -9.72
CA MET A 1 -2.20 5.93 -10.15
C MET A 1 -2.35 4.98 -11.32
N PRO A 2 -3.20 3.96 -11.19
CA PRO A 2 -3.49 3.05 -12.28
C PRO A 2 -4.30 3.75 -13.38
N CYS A 3 -4.34 3.18 -14.59
CA CYS A 3 -5.01 3.81 -15.73
C CYS A 3 -6.53 3.60 -15.78
N HIS A 4 -7.10 2.76 -14.91
CA HIS A 4 -8.53 2.43 -14.83
C HIS A 4 -9.19 1.83 -16.08
N ARG A 5 -8.40 1.45 -17.11
CA ARG A 5 -8.93 0.95 -18.39
C ARG A 5 -8.26 -0.32 -18.92
N CYS A 6 -7.13 -0.74 -18.34
CA CYS A 6 -6.49 -2.00 -18.74
C CYS A 6 -7.10 -3.20 -18.03
N GLU A 7 -6.83 -4.40 -18.54
CA GLU A 7 -7.33 -5.67 -17.99
C GLU A 7 -7.09 -5.80 -16.47
N TYR A 8 -5.88 -5.48 -16.00
CA TYR A 8 -5.57 -5.51 -14.56
C TYR A 8 -6.42 -4.54 -13.74
N CYS A 9 -6.71 -3.35 -14.27
CA CYS A 9 -7.57 -2.40 -13.57
C CYS A 9 -9.01 -2.89 -13.51
N MET A 10 -9.52 -3.43 -14.63
CA MET A 10 -10.90 -3.93 -14.73
C MET A 10 -11.15 -5.18 -13.90
N THR A 11 -10.11 -5.97 -13.62
CA THR A 11 -10.15 -7.16 -12.76
C THR A 11 -9.81 -6.89 -11.30
N GLY A 12 -9.67 -5.62 -10.90
CA GLY A 12 -9.35 -5.22 -9.52
C GLY A 12 -7.88 -5.39 -9.11
N ARG A 13 -7.01 -5.84 -10.00
CA ARG A 13 -5.56 -5.99 -9.79
C ARG A 13 -4.79 -4.75 -10.24
N TYR A 14 -5.30 -3.57 -9.91
CA TYR A 14 -4.77 -2.30 -10.41
C TYR A 14 -3.31 -2.03 -10.01
N ASN A 15 -2.79 -2.70 -8.97
CA ASN A 15 -1.38 -2.68 -8.58
C ASN A 15 -0.44 -3.23 -9.67
N LEU A 16 -0.97 -4.04 -10.61
CA LEU A 16 -0.25 -4.58 -11.77
C LEU A 16 -0.45 -3.74 -13.05
N CYS A 17 -1.09 -2.57 -12.95
CA CYS A 17 -1.29 -1.70 -14.10
C CYS A 17 0.05 -1.31 -14.74
N GLN A 18 0.23 -1.59 -16.03
CA GLN A 18 1.46 -1.27 -16.76
C GLN A 18 1.68 0.25 -16.96
N LEU A 19 0.59 1.01 -16.98
CA LEU A 19 0.60 2.48 -17.10
C LEU A 19 0.50 3.16 -15.73
N ILE A 20 0.98 2.51 -14.67
CA ILE A 20 0.88 3.06 -13.32
C ILE A 20 1.85 4.23 -13.12
N THR A 21 1.32 5.39 -12.73
CA THR A 21 2.12 6.53 -12.24
C THR A 21 2.59 6.21 -10.83
N LYS A 22 3.89 6.13 -10.55
CA LYS A 22 4.37 5.72 -9.22
C LYS A 22 4.93 6.93 -8.51
N VAL A 23 4.26 7.36 -7.45
CA VAL A 23 4.78 8.41 -6.57
C VAL A 23 6.19 7.98 -6.12
N PHE A 24 7.16 8.89 -6.19
CA PHE A 24 8.58 8.65 -5.88
C PHE A 24 9.41 7.89 -6.94
N MET A 25 8.91 7.65 -8.15
CA MET A 25 9.74 7.10 -9.24
C MET A 25 9.80 8.06 -10.42
N SER A 26 11.02 8.34 -10.91
CA SER A 26 11.21 9.18 -12.10
C SER A 26 10.36 8.68 -13.27
N PRO A 27 9.62 9.56 -13.97
CA PRO A 27 9.64 11.03 -13.88
C PRO A 27 8.69 11.63 -12.82
N ASP A 28 7.93 10.82 -12.10
CA ASP A 28 6.90 11.25 -11.15
C ASP A 28 7.51 11.74 -9.83
N LYS A 29 7.08 12.93 -9.39
CA LYS A 29 7.55 13.53 -8.14
C LYS A 29 6.93 12.86 -6.92
N GLY A 30 7.72 12.76 -5.85
CA GLY A 30 7.28 12.36 -4.52
C GLY A 30 6.40 13.40 -3.83
N ASN A 31 5.96 13.09 -2.62
CA ASN A 31 5.12 13.96 -1.80
C ASN A 31 5.83 14.56 -0.57
N LEU A 32 7.17 14.46 -0.50
CA LEU A 32 7.98 15.11 0.55
C LEU A 32 8.06 16.62 0.30
N CYS A 33 6.96 17.32 0.55
CA CYS A 33 6.78 18.76 0.36
C CYS A 33 5.60 19.27 1.20
N HIS A 34 5.49 20.58 1.41
CA HIS A 34 4.40 21.17 2.20
C HIS A 34 3.02 21.00 1.58
N TYR A 35 2.93 20.96 0.25
CA TYR A 35 1.68 20.82 -0.48
C TYR A 35 1.83 19.82 -1.61
N TYR A 36 0.91 18.88 -1.71
CA TYR A 36 0.90 17.84 -2.72
C TYR A 36 -0.52 17.62 -3.27
N ARG A 37 -0.64 17.54 -4.60
CA ARG A 37 -1.91 17.26 -5.27
C ARG A 37 -2.02 15.75 -5.52
N HIS A 38 -3.03 15.10 -4.94
CA HIS A 38 -3.30 13.69 -5.15
C HIS A 38 -4.77 13.44 -5.56
N PRO A 39 -5.08 12.43 -6.39
CA PRO A 39 -6.46 12.10 -6.73
C PRO A 39 -7.25 11.65 -5.49
N ALA A 40 -8.43 12.24 -5.27
CA ALA A 40 -9.27 11.96 -4.11
C ALA A 40 -9.64 10.48 -3.96
N ALA A 41 -9.75 9.74 -5.08
CA ALA A 41 -10.04 8.30 -5.08
C ALA A 41 -8.99 7.45 -4.34
N PHE A 42 -7.78 7.97 -4.12
CA PHE A 42 -6.68 7.31 -3.40
C PHE A 42 -6.35 8.02 -2.07
N CYS A 43 -7.20 8.97 -1.64
CA CYS A 43 -7.08 9.63 -0.34
C CYS A 43 -8.08 8.99 0.63
N HIS A 44 -7.58 8.21 1.58
CA HIS A 44 -8.40 7.55 2.59
C HIS A 44 -8.57 8.46 3.80
N LYS A 45 -9.82 8.77 4.17
CA LYS A 45 -10.12 9.54 5.38
C LYS A 45 -9.76 8.70 6.61
N LEU A 46 -8.90 9.25 7.46
CA LEU A 46 -8.56 8.63 8.74
C LEU A 46 -9.71 8.85 9.74
N PRO A 47 -10.06 7.83 10.56
CA PRO A 47 -10.88 8.02 11.74
C PRO A 47 -10.25 9.01 12.73
N GLU A 48 -11.06 9.63 13.60
CA GLU A 48 -10.58 10.63 14.56
C GLU A 48 -9.56 10.08 15.56
N ASN A 49 -9.61 8.77 15.83
CA ASN A 49 -8.69 8.08 16.74
C ASN A 49 -7.40 7.58 16.06
N VAL A 50 -7.15 7.95 14.80
CA VAL A 50 -5.93 7.58 14.07
C VAL A 50 -5.15 8.84 13.75
N SER A 51 -3.94 8.93 14.29
CA SER A 51 -3.03 10.06 14.06
C SER A 51 -2.52 10.12 12.63
N LEU A 52 -2.00 11.28 12.23
CA LEU A 52 -1.35 11.43 10.91
C LEU A 52 -0.08 10.58 10.79
N GLU A 53 0.65 10.38 11.90
CA GLU A 53 1.83 9.51 11.93
C GLU A 53 1.47 8.05 11.66
N GLU A 54 0.43 7.53 12.33
CA GLU A 54 -0.12 6.19 12.03
C GLU A 54 -0.63 6.11 10.59
N GLY A 55 -1.27 7.18 10.11
CA GLY A 55 -1.68 7.32 8.71
C GLY A 55 -0.53 7.15 7.72
N ALA A 56 0.67 7.65 8.04
CA ALA A 56 1.85 7.48 7.20
C ALA A 56 2.33 6.02 7.13
N PHE A 57 2.15 5.24 8.20
CA PHE A 57 2.47 3.80 8.24
C PHE A 57 1.50 2.93 7.45
N LEU A 58 0.35 3.45 7.00
CA LEU A 58 -0.61 2.67 6.21
C LEU A 58 -0.04 2.21 4.87
N GLU A 59 0.89 2.96 4.27
CA GLU A 59 1.56 2.55 3.03
C GLU A 59 2.36 1.23 3.22
N PRO A 60 3.35 1.15 4.13
CA PRO A 60 4.09 -0.09 4.34
C PRO A 60 3.24 -1.20 4.96
N LEU A 61 2.27 -0.86 5.82
CA LEU A 61 1.33 -1.85 6.39
C LEU A 61 0.46 -2.48 5.29
N SER A 62 0.00 -1.70 4.31
CA SER A 62 -0.78 -2.23 3.20
C SER A 62 -0.01 -3.27 2.37
N CYS A 63 1.31 -3.10 2.22
CA CYS A 63 2.19 -4.07 1.59
C CYS A 63 2.26 -5.38 2.40
N ALA A 64 2.40 -5.30 3.73
CA ALA A 64 2.39 -6.46 4.62
C ALA A 64 1.04 -7.20 4.57
N VAL A 65 -0.08 -6.48 4.68
CA VAL A 65 -1.43 -7.06 4.57
C VAL A 65 -1.63 -7.74 3.22
N HIS A 66 -1.15 -7.14 2.12
CA HIS A 66 -1.22 -7.75 0.81
C HIS A 66 -0.42 -9.08 0.74
N ALA A 67 0.79 -9.12 1.32
CA ALA A 67 1.60 -10.33 1.37
C ALA A 67 0.92 -11.45 2.18
N VAL A 68 0.43 -11.13 3.38
CA VAL A 68 -0.28 -12.07 4.27
C VAL A 68 -1.53 -12.63 3.59
N ARG A 69 -2.34 -11.78 2.93
CA ARG A 69 -3.52 -12.23 2.16
C ARG A 69 -3.14 -13.16 1.00
N ARG A 70 -2.06 -12.85 0.27
CA ARG A 70 -1.58 -13.70 -0.83
C ARG A 70 -1.01 -15.02 -0.36
N ALA A 71 -0.44 -15.07 0.84
CA ALA A 71 0.01 -16.30 1.47
C ALA A 71 -1.14 -17.18 2.01
N GLY A 72 -2.39 -16.68 1.98
CA GLY A 72 -3.55 -17.44 2.44
C GLY A 72 -3.55 -17.69 3.95
N VAL A 73 -2.94 -16.78 4.72
CA VAL A 73 -2.84 -16.92 6.18
C VAL A 73 -4.24 -16.92 6.80
N THR A 74 -4.50 -17.96 7.59
CA THR A 74 -5.74 -18.15 8.35
C THR A 74 -5.41 -18.57 9.79
N LEU A 75 -6.43 -18.66 10.65
CA LEU A 75 -6.27 -19.12 12.02
C LEU A 75 -5.57 -20.49 12.07
N GLY A 76 -4.57 -20.62 12.95
CA GLY A 76 -3.78 -21.85 13.10
C GLY A 76 -2.64 -22.00 12.07
N THR A 77 -2.47 -21.06 11.15
CA THR A 77 -1.34 -21.10 10.20
C THR A 77 -0.02 -20.90 10.94
N ARG A 78 0.94 -21.81 10.72
CA ARG A 78 2.33 -21.64 11.17
C ARG A 78 3.12 -20.97 10.06
N LEU A 79 3.78 -19.87 10.38
CA LEU A 79 4.51 -19.04 9.41
C LEU A 79 5.95 -18.80 9.88
N LEU A 80 6.84 -18.61 8.91
CA LEU A 80 8.21 -18.14 9.13
C LEU A 80 8.35 -16.77 8.49
N ILE A 81 8.75 -15.77 9.27
CA ILE A 81 9.11 -14.44 8.79
C ILE A 81 10.63 -14.30 8.89
N CYS A 82 11.29 -14.25 7.73
CA CYS A 82 12.74 -14.10 7.65
C CYS A 82 13.13 -12.62 7.66
N GLY A 83 13.41 -12.09 8.86
CA GLY A 83 13.92 -10.72 9.06
C GLY A 83 12.97 -9.83 9.86
N ALA A 84 13.55 -8.98 10.71
CA ALA A 84 12.84 -8.09 11.63
C ALA A 84 12.98 -6.59 11.27
N GLY A 85 13.11 -6.30 9.97
CA GLY A 85 13.00 -4.92 9.47
C GLY A 85 11.54 -4.42 9.50
N PRO A 86 11.26 -3.16 9.09
CA PRO A 86 9.93 -2.56 9.18
C PRO A 86 8.82 -3.44 8.57
N ILE A 87 9.01 -3.95 7.36
CA ILE A 87 8.03 -4.84 6.69
C ILE A 87 7.89 -6.18 7.44
N GLY A 88 8.98 -6.73 7.97
CA GLY A 88 8.97 -7.98 8.72
C GLY A 88 8.14 -7.84 10.00
N VAL A 89 8.37 -6.77 10.76
CA VAL A 89 7.60 -6.46 11.98
C VAL A 89 6.13 -6.22 11.66
N LEU A 90 5.82 -5.44 10.61
CA LEU A 90 4.42 -5.22 10.20
C LEU A 90 3.73 -6.50 9.71
N SER A 91 4.48 -7.48 9.19
CA SER A 91 3.92 -8.77 8.77
C SER A 91 3.70 -9.74 9.93
N MET A 92 4.25 -9.47 11.13
CA MET A 92 4.03 -10.25 12.35
C MET A 92 2.72 -9.88 13.06
N MET A 93 2.21 -8.66 12.81
CA MET A 93 0.98 -8.14 13.41
C MET A 93 -0.26 -8.71 12.71
#